data_AF-A0A7Y0XDN4-F1
#
_entry.id   AF-A0A7Y0XDN4-F1
#
_cell.length_a   1.000
_cell.length_b   1.000
_cell.length_c   1.000
_cell.angle_alpha   90.00
_cell.angle_beta   90.00
_cell.angle_gamma   90.00
#
_symmetry.space_group_name_H-M   'P 1'
#
loop_
_entity.id
_entity.type
_entity.pdbx_description
1 polymer ?
#
loop_
_entity_poly.entity_id
_entity_poly.type
_entity_poly.pdbx_seq_one_letter_code
_entity_poly.pdbx_strand_id
1 'polypeptide(L)' 'DDDDLRRGLPTCHIKFGEANAILAGDALQTLAFSILSDAPMVDVPDRDRLAMVSELAQASGVAGMCGGQALDLQAEG' A
#
# COMPACT_ATOMS: atom_id res chain seq x y z
N ASP A 1 -8.29 3.76 -13.44
CA ASP A 1 -8.21 5.23 -13.53
C ASP A 1 -7.33 5.74 -14.67
N ASP A 2 -6.16 5.16 -14.98
CA ASP A 2 -5.27 5.63 -16.07
C ASP A 2 -4.98 7.15 -16.02
N ASP A 3 -4.85 7.68 -14.80
CA ASP A 3 -4.68 9.12 -14.59
C ASP A 3 -3.26 9.58 -14.96
N ASP A 4 -3.17 10.54 -15.88
CA ASP A 4 -1.91 11.20 -16.21
C ASP A 4 -1.40 12.12 -15.07
N LEU A 5 -2.34 12.72 -14.34
CA LEU A 5 -2.08 13.71 -13.30
C LEU A 5 -2.78 13.36 -11.99
N ARG A 6 -2.09 13.56 -10.87
CA ARG A 6 -2.69 13.55 -9.53
C ARG A 6 -2.26 14.77 -8.75
N ARG A 7 -3.25 15.53 -8.26
CA ARG A 7 -3.04 16.82 -7.55
C ARG A 7 -2.19 17.82 -8.37
N GLY A 8 -2.42 17.88 -9.68
CA GLY A 8 -1.72 18.80 -10.59
C GLY A 8 -0.28 18.40 -10.94
N LEU A 9 0.17 17.22 -10.53
CA LEU A 9 1.51 16.70 -10.81
C LEU A 9 1.42 15.39 -11.61
N PRO A 10 2.40 15.07 -12.47
CA PRO A 10 2.48 13.79 -13.16
C PRO A 10 2.41 12.61 -12.20
N THR A 11 1.62 11.60 -12.55
CA THR A 11 1.57 10.34 -11.80
C THR A 11 2.87 9.54 -11.92
N CYS A 12 3.06 8.55 -11.06
CA CYS A 12 4.32 7.81 -10.96
C CYS A 12 4.71 7.15 -12.30
N HIS A 13 3.75 6.53 -12.99
CA HIS A 13 4.00 5.87 -14.27
C HIS A 13 4.28 6.85 -15.41
N ILE A 14 3.66 8.03 -15.40
CA ILE A 14 3.98 9.11 -16.36
C ILE A 14 5.39 9.64 -16.14
N LYS A 15 5.79 9.84 -14.89
CA LYS A 15 7.09 10.44 -14.58
C LYS A 15 8.26 9.47 -14.72
N PHE A 16 8.05 8.20 -14.37
CA PHE A 16 9.13 7.22 -14.22
C PHE A 16 8.95 5.93 -15.04
N GLY A 17 7.85 5.79 -15.76
CA GLY A 17 7.48 4.57 -16.50
C GLY A 17 6.68 3.58 -15.66
N GLU A 18 5.84 2.80 -16.33
CA GLU A 18 4.90 1.85 -15.71
C GLU A 18 5.60 0.78 -14.86
N ALA A 19 6.65 0.15 -15.38
CA ALA A 19 7.40 -0.88 -14.64
C ALA A 19 7.97 -0.34 -13.32
N ASN A 20 8.50 0.89 -13.32
CA ASN A 20 9.03 1.52 -12.12
C ASN A 20 7.91 1.89 -11.14
N ALA A 21 6.74 2.31 -11.64
CA ALA A 21 5.60 2.63 -10.79
C ALA A 21 5.04 1.39 -10.08
N ILE A 22 4.98 0.24 -10.76
CA ILE A 22 4.59 -1.04 -10.15
C ILE A 22 5.59 -1.42 -9.05
N LEU A 23 6.89 -1.43 -9.36
CA LEU A 23 7.93 -1.77 -8.38
C LEU A 23 7.95 -0.81 -7.18
N ALA A 24 7.67 0.48 -7.41
CA ALA A 24 7.54 1.44 -6.32
C ALA A 24 6.36 1.09 -5.40
N GLY A 25 5.22 0.66 -5.94
CA GLY A 25 4.08 0.17 -5.15
C GLY A 25 4.46 -1.03 -4.28
N ASP A 26 5.06 -2.06 -4.88
CA ASP A 26 5.48 -3.29 -4.17
C ASP A 26 6.50 -2.99 -3.06
N ALA A 27 7.45 -2.10 -3.34
CA ALA A 27 8.46 -1.68 -2.37
C ALA A 27 7.85 -0.86 -1.22
N LEU A 28 6.92 0.06 -1.51
CA LEU A 28 6.25 0.86 -0.48
C LEU A 28 5.38 0.02 0.44
N GLN A 29 4.66 -0.97 -0.11
CA GLN A 29 3.88 -1.90 0.71
C GLN A 29 4.78 -2.72 1.64
N THR A 30 5.89 -3.24 1.11
CA THR A 30 6.88 -3.99 1.91
C THR A 30 7.51 -3.10 2.99
N LEU A 31 7.86 -1.86 2.64
CA LEU A 31 8.43 -0.88 3.57
C LEU A 31 7.48 -0.58 4.73
N ALA A 32 6.17 -0.52 4.51
CA ALA A 32 5.20 -0.33 5.58
C ALA A 32 5.30 -1.42 6.66
N PHE A 33 5.46 -2.69 6.25
CA PHE A 33 5.67 -3.80 7.19
C PHE A 33 7.02 -3.69 7.91
N SER A 34 8.10 -3.34 7.20
CA SER A 34 9.41 -3.11 7.82
C SER A 34 9.39 -1.98 8.84
N ILE A 35 8.63 -0.91 8.60
CA ILE A 35 8.47 0.16 9.58
C ILE A 35 7.78 -0.37 10.85
N LEU A 36 6.70 -1.12 10.71
CA LEU A 36 6.01 -1.70 11.86
C LEU A 36 6.87 -2.73 12.60
N SER A 37 7.67 -3.53 11.91
CA SER A 37 8.51 -4.55 12.54
C SER A 37 9.78 -3.99 13.17
N ASP A 38 10.45 -3.03 12.52
CA ASP A 38 11.85 -2.70 12.82
C ASP A 38 12.05 -1.29 13.39
N ALA A 39 11.12 -0.35 13.14
CA ALA A 39 11.30 1.02 13.62
C ALA A 39 11.28 1.07 15.16
N PRO A 40 12.11 1.89 15.81
CA PRO A 40 12.06 2.06 17.26
C PRO A 40 10.68 2.56 17.71
N MET A 41 10.04 1.83 18.62
CA MET A 41 8.78 2.24 19.26
C MET A 41 8.89 1.94 20.76
N VAL A 42 9.56 2.85 21.48
CA VAL A 42 9.99 2.66 22.88
C VAL A 42 8.82 2.33 23.82
N ASP A 43 7.65 2.90 23.55
CA ASP A 43 6.46 2.77 24.40
C ASP A 43 5.44 1.74 23.88
N VAL A 44 5.80 0.94 22.87
CA VAL A 44 4.90 -0.04 22.24
C VAL A 44 5.38 -1.46 22.55
N PRO A 45 4.63 -2.24 23.35
CA PRO A 45 4.93 -3.65 23.57
C PRO A 45 4.91 -4.47 22.28
N ASP A 46 5.75 -5.51 22.20
CA ASP A 46 5.81 -6.40 21.03
C ASP A 46 4.45 -7.00 20.63
N ARG A 47 3.60 -7.28 21.62
CA ARG A 47 2.23 -7.76 21.39
C ARG A 47 1.41 -6.76 20.58
N ASP A 48 1.49 -5.48 20.91
CA ASP A 48 0.73 -4.43 20.24
C ASP A 48 1.32 -4.16 18.87
N ARG A 49 2.65 -4.25 18.73
CA ARG A 49 3.33 -4.20 17.42
C ARG A 49 2.88 -5.33 16.50
N LEU A 50 2.79 -6.57 17.00
CA LEU A 50 2.25 -7.70 16.24
C LEU A 50 0.78 -7.48 15.85
N ALA A 51 -0.03 -6.90 16.74
CA ALA A 51 -1.40 -6.53 16.43
C ALA A 51 -1.47 -5.48 15.31
N MET A 52 -0.60 -4.47 15.30
CA MET A 52 -0.50 -3.48 14.22
C MET A 52 -0.16 -4.13 12.88
N VAL A 53 0.82 -5.05 12.85
CA VAL A 53 1.19 -5.79 11.63
C VAL A 53 0.02 -6.61 11.11
N SER A 54 -0.67 -7.33 12.01
CA SER A 54 -1.85 -8.12 11.65
C SER A 54 -2.97 -7.23 11.10
N GLU A 55 -3.24 -6.10 11.74
CA GLU A 55 -4.27 -5.14 11.30
C GLU A 55 -3.95 -4.58 9.93
N LEU A 56 -2.71 -4.13 9.70
CA LEU A 56 -2.29 -3.62 8.39
C LEU A 56 -2.43 -4.68 7.30
N ALA A 57 -2.04 -5.93 7.58
CA ALA A 57 -2.16 -7.04 6.63
C ALA A 57 -3.62 -7.34 6.27
N GLN A 58 -4.52 -7.38 7.25
CA GLN A 58 -5.95 -7.63 7.01
C GLN A 58 -6.59 -6.48 6.24
N ALA A 59 -6.37 -5.24 6.68
CA ALA A 59 -6.95 -4.05 6.06
C ALA A 59 -6.45 -3.82 4.62
N SER A 60 -5.19 -4.15 4.34
CA SER A 60 -4.61 -3.97 2.99
C SER A 60 -4.86 -5.16 2.06
N GLY A 61 -5.08 -6.35 2.61
CA GLY A 61 -5.17 -7.60 1.86
C GLY A 61 -6.48 -7.79 1.07
N VAL A 62 -6.70 -9.03 0.63
CA VAL A 62 -7.86 -9.43 -0.19
C VAL A 62 -9.22 -9.17 0.47
N ALA A 63 -9.28 -9.22 1.80
CA ALA A 63 -10.52 -8.94 2.54
C ALA A 63 -10.76 -7.43 2.78
N GLY A 64 -9.79 -6.57 2.43
CA GLY A 64 -9.84 -5.13 2.61
C GLY A 64 -9.58 -4.39 1.29
N MET A 65 -8.57 -3.52 1.28
CA MET A 65 -8.25 -2.60 0.17
C MET A 65 -8.16 -3.30 -1.19
N CYS A 66 -7.34 -4.34 -1.33
CA CYS A 66 -7.16 -5.02 -2.62
C CYS A 66 -8.47 -5.67 -3.11
N GLY A 67 -9.26 -6.24 -2.20
CA GLY A 67 -10.57 -6.80 -2.54
C GLY A 67 -11.55 -5.74 -3.01
N GLY A 68 -11.61 -4.61 -2.30
CA GLY A 68 -12.43 -3.46 -2.69
C GLY A 68 -12.06 -2.94 -4.08
N GLN A 69 -10.76 -2.78 -4.37
CA GLN A 69 -10.28 -2.35 -5.69
C GLN A 69 -10.62 -3.37 -6.79
N ALA A 70 -10.53 -4.67 -6.52
CA ALA A 70 -10.90 -5.69 -7.49
C ALA A 70 -12.41 -5.66 -7.82
N LEU A 71 -13.26 -5.42 -6.82
CA LEU A 71 -14.70 -5.27 -7.01
C LEU A 71 -15.05 -4.00 -7.80
N ASP A 72 -14.34 -2.90 -7.55
CA ASP A 72 -14.52 -1.62 -8.26
C ASP A 72 -14.22 -1.79 -9.75
N LEU A 73 -13.08 -2.40 -10.08
CA LEU A 73 -12.71 -2.73 -11.47
C LEU A 73 -13.72 -3.64 -12.18
N GLN A 74 -14.37 -4.55 -11.45
CA GLN A 74 -15.44 -5.41 -12.00
C GLN A 74 -16.75 -4.65 -12.21
N ALA A 75 -17.02 -3.61 -11.42
CA ALA A 75 -18.22 -2.80 -11.52
C ALA A 75 -18.11 -1.71 -12.61
N GLU A 76 -16.89 -1.28 -12.95
CA GLU A 76 -16.61 -0.30 -14.01
C GLU A 76 -16.46 -0.91 -15.42
N GLY A 77 -16.41 -2.24 -15.54
CA GLY A 77 -16.33 -2.99 -16.81
C GLY A 77 -17.69 -3.29 -17.45
#